data_AF-A0A453NQ51-F1
#
_entry.id   AF-A0A453NQ51-F1
#
_cell.length_a   1.000
_cell.length_b   1.000
_cell.length_c   1.000
_cell.angle_alpha   90.00
_cell.angle_beta   90.00
_cell.angle_gamma   90.00
#
_symmetry.space_group_name_H-M   'P 1'
#
loop_
_entity.id
_entity.type
_entity.pdbx_description
1 polymer ?
#
loop_
_entity_poly.entity_id
_entity_poly.type
_entity_poly.pdbx_seq_one_letter_code
_entity_poly.pdbx_strand_id
1 'polypeptide(L)' 'MDNGDGIAVGWLGHPVFRDREGRELFVRRHYNIRLGGGDRN' A
#
# COMPACT_ATOMS: atom_id res chain seq x y z
N MET A 1 -2.59 13.76 -5.87
CA MET A 1 -3.06 13.54 -4.49
C MET A 1 -4.56 13.74 -4.37
N ASP A 2 -5.22 14.54 -5.21
CA ASP A 2 -6.70 14.48 -5.29
C ASP A 2 -7.21 13.68 -6.51
N ASN A 3 -6.38 13.55 -7.55
CA ASN A 3 -6.77 12.95 -8.84
C ASN A 3 -6.64 11.40 -8.91
N GLY A 4 -6.42 10.72 -7.78
CA GLY A 4 -6.18 9.26 -7.79
C GLY A 4 -6.90 8.49 -6.69
N ASP A 5 -6.76 8.96 -5.45
CA ASP A 5 -7.19 8.30 -4.22
C ASP A 5 -8.29 9.06 -3.46
N GLY A 6 -8.64 10.27 -3.94
CA GLY A 6 -9.69 11.11 -3.39
C GLY A 6 -9.31 11.83 -2.10
N ILE A 7 -10.22 12.66 -1.59
CA ILE A 7 -10.00 13.46 -0.38
C ILE A 7 -10.25 12.58 0.85
N ALA A 8 -9.30 12.58 1.79
CA ALA A 8 -9.44 11.84 3.04
C ALA A 8 -10.57 12.43 3.91
N VAL A 9 -11.55 11.60 4.27
CA VAL A 9 -12.67 11.99 5.13
C VAL A 9 -12.47 11.59 6.60
N GLY A 10 -11.55 10.67 6.87
CA GLY A 10 -11.27 10.17 8.23
C GLY A 10 -10.49 8.85 8.22
N TRP A 11 -10.12 8.39 9.43
CA TRP A 11 -9.43 7.12 9.64
C TRP A 11 -10.41 5.97 9.89
N LEU A 12 -10.23 4.83 9.21
CA LEU A 12 -11.10 3.64 9.33
C LEU A 12 -10.69 2.68 10.45
N GLY A 13 -9.67 3.00 11.24
CA GLY A 13 -9.17 2.14 12.32
C GLY A 13 -7.95 1.30 11.94
N HIS A 14 -7.51 0.46 12.88
CA HIS A 14 -6.36 -0.43 12.70
C HIS A 14 -6.81 -1.80 12.14
N PRO A 15 -6.43 -2.17 10.92
CA PRO A 15 -6.82 -3.47 10.36
C PRO A 15 -6.01 -4.61 10.99
N VAL A 16 -6.70 -5.65 11.44
CA VAL A 16 -6.11 -6.91 11.93
C VAL A 16 -6.53 -8.02 10.98
N PHE A 17 -5.56 -8.74 10.42
CA PHE A 17 -5.79 -9.84 9.49
C PHE A 17 -5.50 -11.17 10.19
N ARG A 18 -6.42 -12.13 10.07
CA ARG A 18 -6.26 -13.47 10.65
C ARG A 18 -6.55 -14.56 9.64
N ASP A 19 -5.80 -15.65 9.70
CA ASP A 19 -6.09 -16.87 8.95
C ASP A 19 -7.25 -17.66 9.58
N ARG A 20 -7.63 -18.78 8.96
CA ARG A 20 -8.69 -19.67 9.47
C ARG A 20 -8.34 -20.31 10.82
N GLU A 21 -7.07 -20.39 11.16
CA GLU A 21 -6.54 -20.98 12.39
C GLU A 21 -6.30 -19.93 13.49
N GLY A 22 -6.66 -18.65 13.21
CA GLY A 22 -6.58 -17.54 14.15
C GLY A 22 -5.22 -16.87 14.25
N ARG A 23 -4.25 -17.22 13.39
CA ARG A 23 -2.93 -16.58 13.39
C ARG A 23 -2.98 -15.20 12.72
N GLU A 24 -2.26 -14.24 13.29
CA GLU A 24 -2.18 -12.89 12.73
C GLU A 24 -1.25 -12.85 11.51
N LEU A 25 -1.71 -12.17 10.47
CA LEU A 25 -1.02 -12.00 9.20
C LEU A 25 -0.58 -10.56 8.99
N PHE A 26 0.52 -10.36 8.27
CA PHE A 26 1.10 -9.05 7.99
C PHE A 26 1.13 -8.75 6.49
N VAL A 27 0.66 -7.56 6.11
CA VAL A 27 0.68 -7.10 4.72
C VAL A 27 2.08 -6.60 4.35
N ARG A 28 2.64 -7.11 3.27
CA ARG A 28 3.92 -6.62 2.73
C ARG A 28 3.70 -5.25 2.07
N ARG A 29 4.50 -4.26 2.47
CA ARG A 29 4.43 -2.91 1.91
C ARG A 29 4.88 -2.92 0.45
N HIS A 30 4.17 -2.18 -0.39
CA HIS A 30 4.63 -1.89 -1.75
C HIS A 30 5.82 -0.93 -1.70
N TYR A 31 6.89 -1.27 -2.41
CA TYR A 31 8.07 -0.41 -2.55
C TYR A 31 8.06 0.21 -3.93
N ASN A 32 8.37 1.50 -4.02
CA ASN A 32 8.58 2.15 -5.30
C ASN A 32 9.98 1.79 -5.81
N ILE A 33 10.03 1.11 -6.95
CA ILE A 33 11.27 0.89 -7.69
C ILE A 33 11.33 1.86 -8.86
N ARG A 34 12.42 2.62 -8.96
CA ARG A 34 12.65 3.48 -10.13
C ARG A 34 13.22 2.61 -11.24
N LEU A 35 12.40 2.27 -12.23
CA LEU A 35 12.90 1.74 -13.49
C LEU A 35 13.61 2.91 -14.18
N GLY A 36 14.95 2.86 -14.22
CA GLY A 36 15.75 3.89 -14.88
C GLY A 36 15.36 3.99 -16.36
N GLY A 37 14.79 5.12 -16.76
CA GLY A 37 14.70 5.50 -18.16
C GLY A 37 16.11 5.72 -18.65
N GLY A 38 16.58 4.84 -19.54
CA GLY A 38 17.85 5.01 -20.22
C GLY A 38 17.72 6.15 -21.21
N ASP A 39 18.08 7.36 -20.79
CA ASP A 39 18.43 8.45 -21.70
C ASP A 39 19.75 8.06 -22.37
N ARG A 40 19.64 7.31 -23.47
CA ARG A 40 20.72 7.16 -24.44
C ARG A 40 20.80 8.47 -25.22
N ASN A 41 21.86 9.21 -24.94
CA ASN A 41 22.36 10.36 -25.70
C ASN A 41 22.37 10.09 -27.21
#